data_AF-A0A9D2F8I3-F1
#
_entry.id   AF-A0A9D2F8I3-F1
#
_cell.length_a   1.000
_cell.length_b   1.000
_cell.length_c   1.000
_cell.angle_alpha   90.00
_cell.angle_beta   90.00
_cell.angle_gamma   90.00
#
_symmetry.space_group_name_H-M   'P 1'
#
loop_
_entity.id
_entity.type
_entity.pdbx_description
1 polymer ?
#
loop_
_entity_poly.entity_id
_entity_poly.type
_entity_poly.pdbx_seq_one_letter_code
_entity_poly.pdbx_strand_id
1 'polypeptide(L)' 'ERTFPLHTPRVAKIEVVRYGKVRRAKLYYLRALHGKAARIKEIRR' A
#
# COMPACT_ATOMS: atom_id res chain seq x y z
N GLU A 1 -3.87 2.98 10.58
CA GLU A 1 -2.61 2.77 9.84
C GLU A 1 -1.61 2.10 10.77
N ARG A 2 -0.72 1.23 10.27
CA ARG A 2 0.31 0.54 11.06
C ARG A 2 1.62 0.52 10.28
N THR A 3 2.73 0.81 10.95
CA THR A 3 4.08 0.80 10.37
C THR A 3 4.86 -0.39 10.91
N PHE A 4 5.57 -1.11 10.04
CA PHE A 4 6.36 -2.28 10.40
C PHE A 4 7.86 -2.04 10.09
N PRO A 5 8.78 -2.37 11.01
CA PRO A 5 10.20 -2.45 10.69
C PRO A 5 10.49 -3.70 9.83
N LEU A 6 11.42 -3.58 8.87
CA LEU A 6 11.69 -4.64 7.88
C LEU A 6 12.33 -5.91 8.48
N HIS A 7 13.23 -5.75 9.44
CA HIS A 7 14.01 -6.86 10.02
C HIS A 7 13.47 -7.34 11.36
N THR A 8 12.16 -7.20 11.61
CA THR A 8 11.58 -7.68 12.86
C THR A 8 11.32 -9.19 12.81
N PRO A 9 11.69 -9.96 13.84
CA PRO A 9 11.36 -11.38 13.92
C PRO A 9 9.85 -11.63 14.13
N ARG A 10 9.06 -10.58 14.40
CA ARG A 10 7.60 -10.68 14.64
C ARG A 10 6.79 -10.82 13.34
N VAL A 11 7.39 -10.57 12.18
CA VAL A 11 6.71 -10.68 10.87
C VAL A 11 7.29 -11.90 10.14
N ALA A 12 6.46 -12.91 9.92
CA ALA A 12 6.90 -14.17 9.31
C ALA A 12 7.18 -14.05 7.80
N LYS A 13 6.30 -13.38 7.04
CA LYS A 13 6.42 -13.21 5.59
C LYS A 13 5.66 -11.98 5.12
N ILE A 14 6.16 -11.34 4.06
CA ILE A 14 5.48 -10.25 3.34
C ILE A 14 5.26 -10.75 1.91
N GLU A 15 3.99 -10.91 1.52
CA GLU A 15 3.61 -11.33 0.16
C GLU A 15 3.02 -10.15 -0.61
N VAL A 16 3.49 -9.94 -1.84
CA VAL A 16 2.96 -8.89 -2.72
C VAL A 16 1.75 -9.44 -3.46
N VAL A 17 0.56 -8.92 -3.13
CA VAL A 17 -0.71 -9.42 -3.70
C VAL A 17 -1.05 -8.72 -5.02
N ARG A 18 -0.81 -7.41 -5.13
CA ARG A 18 -1.14 -6.60 -6.32
C ARG A 18 -0.18 -5.44 -6.51
N TYR A 19 -0.01 -5.00 -7.76
CA TYR A 19 0.73 -3.80 -8.11
C TYR A 19 -0.24 -2.68 -8.54
N GLY A 20 -0.10 -1.50 -7.96
CA GLY A 20 -0.95 -0.34 -8.25
C GLY A 20 -0.20 0.76 -9.02
N LYS A 21 -0.91 1.49 -9.89
CA LYS A 21 -0.39 2.66 -10.60
C LYS A 21 -0.38 3.88 -9.68
N VAL A 22 0.80 4.29 -9.25
CA VAL A 22 1.00 5.48 -8.41
C VAL A 22 2.04 6.42 -9.02
N ARG A 23 1.89 7.72 -8.78
CA ARG A 23 2.83 8.77 -9.23
C ARG A 23 3.59 9.44 -8.09
N ARG A 24 3.15 9.27 -6.84
CA ARG A 24 3.78 9.87 -5.65
C ARG A 24 4.43 8.77 -4.82
N ALA A 25 5.60 9.06 -4.24
CA ALA A 25 6.30 8.13 -3.35
C ALA A 25 5.58 7.94 -1.99
N LYS A 26 4.95 9.00 -1.46
CA LYS A 26 4.17 8.98 -0.23
C LYS A 26 2.69 9.22 -0.53
N LEU A 27 1.82 8.32 -0.08
CA LEU A 27 0.39 8.31 -0.42
C LEU A 27 -0.51 8.90 0.69
N TYR A 28 -0.05 9.95 1.38
CA TYR A 28 -0.81 10.54 2.49
C TYR A 28 -2.19 11.08 2.09
N TYR A 29 -2.37 11.46 0.82
CA TYR A 29 -3.66 11.93 0.31
C TYR A 29 -4.76 10.86 0.38
N LEU A 30 -4.39 9.57 0.43
CA LEU A 30 -5.36 8.49 0.60
C LEU A 30 -5.99 8.47 2.00
N ARG A 31 -5.35 9.10 3.00
CA ARG A 31 -5.89 9.14 4.38
C ARG A 31 -7.20 9.92 4.49
N ALA A 32 -7.42 10.89 3.60
CA ALA A 32 -8.64 11.71 3.55
C ALA A 32 -9.72 11.15 2.61
N LEU A 33 -9.41 10.10 1.83
CA LEU A 33 -10.32 9.52 0.84
C LEU A 33 -10.93 8.22 1.40
N HIS A 34 -12.23 8.01 1.16
CA HIS A 34 -12.94 6.83 1.61
C HIS A 34 -13.71 6.13 0.49
N GLY A 35 -13.96 4.83 0.67
CA GLY A 35 -14.78 4.03 -0.23
C GLY A 35 -14.21 3.90 -1.65
N LYS A 36 -15.07 4.11 -2.66
CA LYS A 36 -14.72 3.94 -4.08
C LYS A 36 -13.66 4.96 -4.54
N ALA A 37 -13.58 6.13 -3.89
CA ALA A 37 -12.66 7.20 -4.26
C ALA A 37 -11.19 6.90 -3.93
N ALA A 38 -10.92 6.01 -2.96
CA ALA A 38 -9.56 5.63 -2.57
C ALA A 38 -8.98 4.46 -3.38
N ARG A 39 -9.72 3.91 -4.36
CA ARG A 39 -9.26 2.75 -5.14
C ARG A 39 -8.16 3.13 -6.12
N ILE A 40 -7.05 2.40 -6.07
CA ILE A 40 -5.92 2.53 -6.99
C ILE A 40 -6.11 1.57 -8.17
N LYS A 41 -5.83 2.04 -9.39
CA LYS A 41 -5.86 1.19 -10.59
C LYS A 41 -4.72 0.18 -10.57
N GLU A 42 -5.02 -1.05 -10.92
CA GLU A 42 -4.04 -2.14 -10.98
C GLU A 42 -3.15 -2.02 -12.23
N ILE A 43 -1.88 -2.40 -12.09
CA ILE A 43 -0.96 -2.62 -13.20
C ILE A 43 -0.72 -4.11 -13.29
N ARG A 44 -1.09 -4.72 -14.41
CA ARG A 44 -0.55 -6.04 -14.78
C ARG A 44 0.86 -5.80 -15.30
N ARG A 45 1.85 -6.26 -14.53
CA ARG A 45 3.25 -6.29 -14.92
C ARG A 45 3.66 -7.73 -15.19
#